data_AF-A0A1D7YRG4-F1
#
_entry.id   AF-A0A1D7YRG4-F1
#
_cell.length_a   1.000
_cell.length_b   1.000
_cell.length_c   1.000
_cell.angle_alpha   90.00
_cell.angle_beta   90.00
_cell.angle_gamma   90.00
#
_symmetry.space_group_name_H-M   'P 1'
#
loop_
_entity.id
_entity.type
_entity.pdbx_description
1 polymer ?
#
loop_
_entity_poly.entity_id
_entity_poly.type
_entity_poly.pdbx_seq_one_letter_code
_entity_poly.pdbx_strand_id
1 'polypeptide(L)'
;MTKMPEFQTEEYLKDDLDLQKEYINQLLNMYIEDGNIEAFLSALKPIIKLHGSITEFAKKTGINRTYFYKLFKNEVKPELPTIVLIIKNLGFDINFSLTHKLN
;
A
#
# COMPACT_ATOMS: atom_id res chain seq x y z
N MET A 1 8.80 5.81 17.60
CA MET A 1 8.33 6.67 16.49
C MET A 1 9.04 6.20 15.24
N THR A 2 8.47 5.20 14.56
CA THR A 2 8.93 4.79 13.24
C THR A 2 8.67 5.99 12.33
N LYS A 3 9.74 6.70 11.94
CA LYS A 3 9.62 7.83 11.02
C LYS A 3 9.03 7.29 9.73
N MET A 4 8.06 8.01 9.15
CA MET A 4 7.62 7.75 7.77
C MET A 4 8.87 7.62 6.89
N PRO A 5 8.92 6.66 5.95
CA PRO A 5 10.00 6.61 4.97
C PRO A 5 10.09 7.99 4.34
N GLU A 6 11.22 8.67 4.52
CA GLU A 6 11.42 10.03 4.05
C GLU A 6 11.12 10.07 2.55
N PHE A 7 9.95 10.62 2.21
CA PHE A 7 9.42 10.91 0.88
C PHE A 7 10.08 10.13 -0.27
N GLN A 8 9.89 8.81 -0.29
CA GLN A 8 10.27 8.00 -1.43
C GLN A 8 9.33 8.30 -2.59
N THR A 9 9.84 9.06 -3.56
CA THR A 9 9.08 9.46 -4.75
C THR A 9 8.96 8.30 -5.73
N GLU A 10 8.02 8.42 -6.67
CA GLU A 10 7.90 7.50 -7.81
C GLU A 10 9.26 7.27 -8.48
N GLU A 11 10.04 8.32 -8.68
CA GLU A 11 11.37 8.25 -9.30
C GLU A 11 12.37 7.40 -8.51
N TYR A 12 12.34 7.49 -7.17
CA TYR A 12 13.25 6.74 -6.31
C TYR A 12 12.93 5.24 -6.28
N LEU A 13 11.64 4.89 -6.35
CA LEU A 13 11.17 3.50 -6.30
C LEU A 13 11.23 2.79 -7.67
N LYS A 14 11.43 3.55 -8.74
CA LYS A 14 11.38 3.04 -10.10
C LYS A 14 12.52 2.05 -10.35
N ASP A 15 12.21 1.00 -11.10
CA ASP A 15 13.17 0.00 -11.59
C ASP A 15 13.90 -0.85 -10.52
N ASP A 16 13.59 -0.68 -9.22
CA ASP A 16 14.12 -1.51 -8.12
C ASP A 16 12.99 -2.22 -7.36
N LEU A 17 12.83 -3.53 -7.62
CA LEU A 17 11.80 -4.36 -6.98
C LEU A 17 12.08 -4.64 -5.50
N ASP A 18 13.34 -4.71 -5.09
CA ASP A 18 13.69 -4.97 -3.69
C ASP A 18 13.40 -3.74 -2.84
N LEU A 19 13.69 -2.56 -3.37
CA LEU A 19 13.34 -1.29 -2.76
C LEU A 19 11.83 -1.09 -2.65
N GLN A 20 11.07 -1.41 -3.70
CA GLN A 20 9.61 -1.39 -3.67
C GLN A 20 9.02 -2.35 -2.62
N LYS A 21 9.57 -3.56 -2.52
CA LYS A 21 9.18 -4.56 -1.51
C LYS A 21 9.45 -4.04 -0.09
N GLU A 22 10.64 -3.52 0.15
CA GLU A 22 11.04 -2.94 1.43
C GLU A 22 10.14 -1.76 1.81
N TYR A 23 9.82 -0.89 0.84
CA TYR A 23 8.89 0.20 1.04
C TYR A 23 7.50 -0.28 1.48
N ILE A 24 6.89 -1.24 0.76
CA ILE A 24 5.57 -1.80 1.13
C ILE A 24 5.60 -2.42 2.52
N ASN A 25 6.67 -3.16 2.87
CA ASN A 25 6.82 -3.75 4.20
C ASN A 25 6.86 -2.69 5.30
N GLN A 26 7.56 -1.58 5.08
CA GLN A 26 7.57 -0.46 6.03
C GLN A 26 6.18 0.17 6.19
N LEU A 27 5.44 0.34 5.09
CA LEU A 27 4.06 0.85 5.16
C LEU A 27 3.15 -0.08 5.98
N LEU A 28 3.25 -1.39 5.76
CA LEU A 28 2.50 -2.40 6.51
C LEU A 28 2.87 -2.39 8.00
N ASN A 29 4.16 -2.31 8.33
CA ASN A 29 4.63 -2.26 9.71
C ASN A 29 4.10 -1.01 10.45
N MET A 30 4.16 0.17 9.81
CA MET A 30 3.59 1.38 10.39
C MET A 30 2.08 1.21 10.65
N TYR A 31 1.34 0.68 9.68
CA TYR A 31 -0.09 0.40 9.86
C TYR A 31 -0.37 -0.62 10.99
N ILE A 32 0.46 -1.65 11.14
CA ILE A 32 0.34 -2.63 12.22
C ILE A 32 0.63 -1.98 13.59
N GLU A 33 1.51 -0.97 13.65
CA GLU A 33 1.86 -0.25 14.87
C GLU A 33 0.76 0.72 15.31
N ASP A 34 0.22 1.55 14.42
CA ASP A 34 -0.65 2.67 14.77
C ASP A 34 -2.11 2.55 14.27
N GLY A 35 -2.40 1.58 13.39
CA GLY A 35 -3.73 1.39 12.79
C GLY A 35 -4.15 2.49 11.81
N ASN A 36 -3.25 3.38 11.41
CA ASN A 36 -3.56 4.55 10.60
C ASN A 36 -3.68 4.19 9.10
N ILE A 37 -4.88 3.72 8.73
CA ILE A 37 -5.17 3.30 7.37
C ILE A 37 -5.06 4.43 6.34
N GLU A 38 -5.32 5.68 6.75
CA GLU A 38 -5.25 6.85 5.89
C GLU A 38 -3.81 7.18 5.50
N ALA A 39 -2.90 7.12 6.47
CA ALA A 39 -1.47 7.27 6.24
C ALA A 39 -0.93 6.15 5.33
N PHE A 40 -1.32 4.90 5.59
CA PHE A 40 -0.97 3.76 4.75
C PHE A 40 -1.40 3.95 3.29
N LEU A 41 -2.68 4.27 3.05
CA LEU A 41 -3.20 4.47 1.69
C LEU A 41 -2.56 5.65 0.98
N SER A 42 -2.30 6.75 1.70
CA SER A 42 -1.62 7.90 1.13
C SER A 42 -0.19 7.57 0.72
N ALA A 43 0.55 6.85 1.56
CA ALA A 43 1.90 6.42 1.29
C ALA A 43 1.99 5.33 0.20
N LEU A 44 0.91 4.59 -0.08
CA LEU A 44 0.89 3.61 -1.18
C LEU A 44 0.75 4.26 -2.58
N LYS A 45 0.44 5.56 -2.67
CA LYS A 45 0.22 6.25 -3.96
C LYS A 45 1.41 6.21 -4.92
N PRO A 46 2.68 6.46 -4.49
CA PRO A 46 3.83 6.43 -5.39
C PRO A 46 3.99 5.08 -6.09
N ILE A 47 3.89 3.97 -5.35
CA ILE A 47 4.06 2.64 -5.94
C ILE A 47 2.91 2.26 -6.88
N ILE A 48 1.67 2.66 -6.57
CA ILE A 48 0.53 2.48 -7.48
C ILE A 48 0.78 3.20 -8.80
N LYS A 49 1.39 4.38 -8.76
CA LYS A 49 1.65 5.18 -9.95
C LYS A 49 2.75 4.63 -10.85
N LEU A 50 3.65 3.80 -10.32
CA LEU A 50 4.59 3.03 -11.15
C LEU A 50 3.88 2.07 -12.12
N HIS A 51 2.64 1.68 -11.81
CA HIS A 51 1.78 0.85 -12.66
C HIS A 51 0.84 1.66 -13.56
N GLY A 52 1.08 2.97 -13.72
CA GLY A 52 0.27 3.88 -14.52
C GLY A 52 -0.65 4.75 -13.65
N SER A 53 -1.72 5.27 -14.22
CA SER A 53 -2.66 6.10 -13.45
C SER A 53 -3.42 5.28 -12.41
N ILE A 54 -3.86 5.93 -11.32
CA ILE A 54 -4.78 5.35 -10.32
C ILE A 54 -6.01 4.71 -11.01
N THR A 55 -6.49 5.33 -12.08
CA THR A 55 -7.63 4.84 -12.88
C THR A 55 -7.31 3.54 -13.61
N GLU A 56 -6.13 3.43 -14.21
CA GLU A 56 -5.69 2.21 -14.90
C GLU A 56 -5.44 1.08 -13.90
N PHE A 57 -4.82 1.39 -12.78
CA PHE A 57 -4.61 0.43 -11.71
C PHE A 57 -5.94 -0.10 -11.15
N ALA A 58 -6.92 0.78 -10.90
CA ALA A 58 -8.26 0.37 -10.47
C ALA A 58 -8.90 -0.63 -11.45
N LYS A 59 -8.78 -0.39 -12.77
CA LYS A 59 -9.28 -1.34 -13.78
C LYS A 59 -8.58 -2.69 -13.69
N LYS A 60 -7.26 -2.70 -13.50
CA LYS A 60 -6.45 -3.93 -13.39
C LYS A 60 -6.85 -4.77 -12.18
N THR A 61 -7.13 -4.13 -11.05
CA THR A 61 -7.53 -4.82 -9.81
C THR A 61 -8.92 -5.46 -9.88
N GLY A 62 -9.79 -5.06 -10.81
CA GLY A 62 -11.20 -5.45 -10.82
C GLY A 62 -12.05 -4.74 -9.75
N ILE A 63 -11.46 -3.84 -8.96
CA ILE A 63 -12.18 -3.03 -7.97
C ILE A 63 -12.99 -1.96 -8.68
N ASN A 64 -14.20 -1.70 -8.18
CA ASN A 64 -15.04 -0.61 -8.67
C ASN A 64 -14.28 0.73 -8.59
N ARG A 65 -14.19 1.46 -9.72
CA ARG A 65 -13.43 2.72 -9.79
C ARG A 65 -13.89 3.75 -8.77
N THR A 66 -15.21 3.88 -8.55
CA THR A 66 -15.76 4.81 -7.55
C THR A 66 -15.29 4.44 -6.15
N TYR A 67 -15.32 3.15 -5.79
CA TYR A 67 -14.79 2.68 -4.51
C TYR A 67 -13.28 2.95 -4.40
N PHE A 68 -12.53 2.65 -5.45
CA PHE A 68 -11.08 2.92 -5.49
C PHE A 68 -10.77 4.41 -5.29
N TYR A 69 -11.48 5.31 -5.95
CA TYR A 69 -11.33 6.76 -5.73
C TYR A 69 -11.64 7.17 -4.30
N LYS A 70 -12.72 6.63 -3.71
CA LYS A 70 -13.10 6.91 -2.33
C LYS A 70 -12.03 6.45 -1.33
N LEU A 71 -11.35 5.32 -1.59
CA LEU A 71 -10.23 4.86 -0.78
C LEU A 71 -9.11 5.90 -0.72
N PHE A 72 -8.63 6.39 -1.86
CA PHE A 72 -7.50 7.36 -1.90
C PHE A 72 -7.86 8.78 -1.48
N LYS A 73 -9.16 9.03 -1.24
CA LYS A 73 -9.70 10.24 -0.60
C LYS A 73 -10.03 10.05 0.88
N ASN A 74 -9.75 8.87 1.45
CA ASN A 74 -10.09 8.51 2.84
C ASN A 74 -11.60 8.59 3.15
N GLU A 75 -12.47 8.48 2.14
CA GLU A 75 -13.92 8.53 2.32
C GLU A 75 -14.49 7.18 2.75
N VAL A 76 -13.75 6.09 2.52
CA VAL A 76 -14.11 4.72 2.91
C VAL A 76 -12.87 3.98 3.39
N LYS A 77 -13.07 3.03 4.32
CA LYS A 77 -12.00 2.16 4.80
C LYS A 77 -11.93 0.89 3.93
N PRO A 78 -10.74 0.47 3.47
CA PRO A 78 -10.56 -0.79 2.79
C PRO A 78 -10.73 -1.96 3.76
N GLU A 79 -11.35 -3.03 3.29
CA GLU A 79 -11.31 -4.31 3.98
C GLU A 79 -9.99 -5.04 3.68
N LEU A 80 -9.60 -6.00 4.53
CA LEU A 80 -8.39 -6.79 4.34
C LEU A 80 -8.29 -7.42 2.92
N PRO A 81 -9.35 -8.02 2.34
CA PRO A 81 -9.28 -8.53 0.97
C PRO A 81 -8.94 -7.46 -0.07
N THR A 82 -9.36 -6.21 0.14
CA THR A 82 -9.01 -5.10 -0.75
C THR A 82 -7.52 -4.77 -0.67
N ILE A 83 -6.95 -4.73 0.54
CA ILE A 83 -5.51 -4.47 0.74
C ILE A 83 -4.68 -5.57 0.08
N VAL A 84 -5.03 -6.84 0.31
CA VAL A 84 -4.39 -8.01 -0.31
C VAL A 84 -4.46 -7.92 -1.84
N LEU A 85 -5.63 -7.57 -2.39
CA LEU A 85 -5.83 -7.46 -3.83
C LEU A 85 -4.99 -6.32 -4.45
N ILE A 86 -4.87 -5.18 -3.76
CA ILE A 86 -4.03 -4.07 -4.20
C ILE A 86 -2.57 -4.51 -4.24
N ILE A 87 -2.04 -5.07 -3.16
CA ILE A 87 -0.63 -5.50 -3.08
C ILE A 87 -0.31 -6.57 -4.12
N LYS A 88 -1.23 -7.52 -4.33
CA LYS A 88 -1.10 -8.52 -5.41
C LYS A 88 -1.02 -7.90 -6.80
N ASN A 89 -1.79 -6.85 -7.06
CA ASN A 89 -1.76 -6.15 -8.36
C ASN A 89 -0.54 -5.25 -8.56
N LEU A 90 0.15 -4.90 -7.46
CA LEU A 90 1.50 -4.31 -7.48
C LEU A 90 2.59 -5.36 -7.80
N GLY A 91 2.26 -6.66 -7.80
CA GLY A 91 3.19 -7.74 -8.12
C GLY A 91 3.84 -8.40 -6.90
N PHE A 92 3.32 -8.15 -5.69
CA PHE A 92 3.83 -8.73 -4.45
C PHE A 92 2.78 -9.62 -3.78
N ASP A 93 3.21 -10.69 -3.13
CA ASP A 93 2.36 -11.50 -2.27
C ASP A 93 2.59 -11.13 -0.80
N ILE A 94 1.53 -11.18 0.01
CA ILE A 94 1.61 -10.95 1.45
C ILE A 94 1.77 -12.28 2.16
N ASN A 95 2.77 -12.36 3.04
CA ASN A 95 2.92 -13.45 4.00
C ASN A 95 2.66 -12.94 5.41
N PHE A 96 1.76 -13.60 6.15
CA PHE A 96 1.53 -13.31 7.55
C PHE A 96 2.27 -14.31 8.42
N SER A 97 3.09 -13.82 9.33
CA SER A 97 3.73 -14.62 10.37
C SER A 97 3.24 -14.17 11.74
N LEU A 98 2.93 -15.14 12.61
CA LEU A 98 2.58 -14.86 13.99
C LEU A 98 3.86 -14.72 14.80
N THR A 99 3.99 -13.62 15.53
CA THR A 99 5.08 -13.38 16.46
C THR A 99 4.55 -13.38 17.89
N HIS A 100 5.34 -13.91 18.82
CA HIS A 100 5.01 -13.84 20.24
C HIS A 100 5.33 -12.43 20.75
N LYS A 101 4.30 -11.65 21.10
CA LYS A 101 4.49 -10.40 21.84
C LYS A 101 4.75 -10.78 23.30
N LEU A 102 6.00 -10.69 23.75
CA LEU A 102 6.30 -10.65 25.17
C LEU A 102 5.80 -9.30 25.70
N ASN A 103 4.92 -9.35 26.69
CA ASN A 103 4.47 -8.17 27.44
C ASN A 103 5.58 -7.68 28.35
#